data_AF-A0A443ZHS3-F1
#
_entry.id   AF-A0A443ZHS3-F1
#
_cell.length_a   1.000
_cell.length_b   1.000
_cell.length_c   1.000
_cell.angle_alpha   90.00
_cell.angle_beta   90.00
_cell.angle_gamma   90.00
#
_symmetry.space_group_name_H-M   'P 1'
#
loop_
_entity.id
_entity.type
_entity.pdbx_description
1 polymer ?
#
loop_
_entity_poly.entity_id
_entity_poly.type
_entity_poly.pdbx_seq_one_letter_code
_entity_poly.pdbx_strand_id
1 'polypeptide(L)'
;MKSQPFTRLNVMMPGKWKSEFLMVATLLLTACTPSSHAAMDVTGTAAMLFERPTADTQAMHKLVSTQGIYPSLSALLDAPSTEKVWEVQVNPALIDAGNHALSVPSPEGDVVHFDLTRFSDVAAMSGWIGDVASERKQRFTSAVEVDFDPFNWISLVRDGDELTGDIHIKGQLYRLEPIGAGRHVLIKVDASRMPPNGEPVLEANTVQTAASNQAQKPAHSTIRVLFVTTNERRAASPNYRAALVQALQNANQYLINSHVPLTYELAGFFDPDYSDANKSQGAMLYEMKGPNTALAREVYVHRDALRADLVSLFNTNGAVCGNAFGWSTKATGYSTISCTVALAHELGHNLGGGHGLEVPDPTKYFNHGYRHRSPNFHTIQVTSHGAIPYFSNPRLEYQGVPIGTVQNHDVARQFDNYRTTVENFYPPMPMSITVFDNANMQGNRCTFDIQPAKRVTLIEEECGANWAHKVWSAKVTNMTAGATLRLGNAFAWHTYISTSYRGDFDVPTLTGKVHAVPEGMTLQANPGNLTKHIHQIEILEQ
;
A
#
# COMPACT_ATOMS: atom_id res chain seq x y z
N MET A 1 -5.09 -50.83 -43.21
CA MET A 1 -5.15 -52.24 -43.68
C MET A 1 -3.83 -52.92 -43.33
N LYS A 2 -3.89 -53.97 -42.49
CA LYS A 2 -3.00 -55.16 -42.37
C LYS A 2 -1.47 -54.96 -42.36
N SER A 3 -0.63 -55.60 -41.55
CA SER A 3 -0.69 -56.58 -40.46
C SER A 3 0.77 -56.95 -40.15
N GLN A 4 1.14 -57.18 -38.89
CA GLN A 4 2.42 -57.83 -38.53
C GLN A 4 2.50 -59.28 -39.07
N PRO A 5 3.67 -59.96 -38.96
CA PRO A 5 3.79 -60.91 -37.85
C PRO A 5 5.21 -61.11 -37.24
N PHE A 6 5.16 -61.66 -36.03
CA PHE A 6 6.20 -62.23 -35.15
C PHE A 6 6.97 -63.43 -35.73
N THR A 7 8.21 -63.69 -35.27
CA THR A 7 8.60 -65.01 -34.71
C THR A 7 9.85 -64.96 -33.82
N ARG A 8 10.00 -65.98 -32.96
CA ARG A 8 10.77 -66.09 -31.71
C ARG A 8 12.00 -67.01 -31.81
N LEU A 9 12.97 -66.73 -30.93
CA LEU A 9 13.88 -67.58 -30.10
C LEU A 9 14.71 -68.75 -30.66
N ASN A 10 15.99 -68.78 -30.26
CA ASN A 10 16.77 -69.84 -29.57
C ASN A 10 18.28 -69.48 -29.65
N VAL A 11 19.25 -69.80 -28.78
CA VAL A 11 19.42 -70.58 -27.53
C VAL A 11 20.89 -70.37 -27.05
N MET A 12 21.16 -70.65 -25.77
CA MET A 12 22.45 -71.01 -25.11
C MET A 12 23.41 -69.95 -24.53
N MET A 13 23.47 -69.96 -23.19
CA MET A 13 24.60 -69.61 -22.28
C MET A 13 25.70 -70.73 -22.31
N PRO A 14 26.82 -70.74 -21.52
CA PRO A 14 27.28 -69.82 -20.46
C PRO A 14 28.80 -69.49 -20.41
N GLY A 15 29.16 -68.44 -19.67
CA GLY A 15 30.53 -68.18 -19.23
C GLY A 15 30.56 -67.12 -18.14
N LYS A 16 30.69 -67.55 -16.87
CA LYS A 16 30.81 -66.69 -15.68
C LYS A 16 32.21 -66.06 -15.62
N TRP A 17 32.33 -64.91 -14.95
CA TRP A 17 33.30 -64.48 -13.90
C TRP A 17 32.98 -62.98 -13.64
N LYS A 18 32.18 -62.65 -12.59
CA LYS A 18 32.57 -61.99 -11.30
C LYS A 18 33.57 -60.84 -11.48
N SER A 19 33.42 -59.61 -10.98
CA SER A 19 32.53 -58.87 -10.07
C SER A 19 32.99 -57.40 -10.22
N GLU A 20 32.16 -56.37 -10.29
CA GLU A 20 31.60 -55.60 -9.17
C GLU A 20 30.72 -54.50 -9.80
N PHE A 21 29.44 -54.43 -9.39
CA PHE A 21 28.53 -53.33 -9.74
C PHE A 21 28.09 -52.69 -8.43
N LEU A 22 28.50 -51.45 -8.19
CA LEU A 22 27.85 -50.59 -7.20
C LEU A 22 26.75 -49.81 -7.93
N MET A 23 25.51 -50.32 -7.89
CA MET A 23 24.32 -49.55 -8.23
C MET A 23 24.08 -48.54 -7.12
N VAL A 24 24.34 -47.26 -7.37
CA VAL A 24 23.73 -46.19 -6.59
C VAL A 24 22.31 -46.01 -7.16
N ALA A 25 21.32 -46.48 -6.41
CA ALA A 25 19.93 -46.18 -6.66
C ALA A 25 19.71 -44.68 -6.46
N THR A 26 19.51 -43.94 -7.55
CA THR A 26 19.06 -42.56 -7.50
C THR A 26 17.64 -42.54 -6.96
N LEU A 27 17.48 -42.25 -5.67
CA LEU A 27 16.19 -41.84 -5.11
C LEU A 27 15.77 -40.58 -5.87
N LEU A 28 14.73 -40.70 -6.69
CA LEU A 28 13.91 -39.57 -7.13
C LEU A 28 13.25 -38.98 -5.88
N LEU A 29 13.97 -38.07 -5.20
CA LEU A 29 13.34 -37.08 -4.33
C LEU A 29 12.55 -36.15 -5.24
N THR A 30 11.26 -36.45 -5.39
CA THR A 30 10.26 -35.43 -5.72
C THR A 30 10.42 -34.33 -4.69
N ALA A 31 11.06 -33.23 -5.09
CA ALA A 31 11.00 -31.99 -4.35
C ALA A 31 9.53 -31.58 -4.32
N CYS A 32 8.85 -31.87 -3.20
CA CYS A 32 7.62 -31.17 -2.87
C CYS A 32 7.99 -29.70 -2.80
N THR A 33 7.60 -28.94 -3.81
CA THR A 33 7.35 -27.52 -3.63
C THR A 33 6.47 -27.39 -2.39
N PRO A 34 6.85 -26.62 -1.36
CA PRO A 34 5.95 -26.39 -0.25
C PRO A 34 4.74 -25.67 -0.81
N SER A 35 3.65 -26.41 -0.94
CA SER A 35 2.37 -25.86 -1.31
C SER A 35 1.99 -24.84 -0.24
N SER A 36 1.89 -23.58 -0.64
CA SER A 36 1.37 -22.47 0.15
C SER A 36 -0.05 -22.83 0.60
N HIS A 37 -0.24 -23.19 1.87
CA HIS A 37 -1.54 -23.51 2.43
C HIS A 37 -1.83 -22.57 3.60
N ALA A 38 -3.10 -22.15 3.71
CA ALA A 38 -3.60 -21.45 4.89
C ALA A 38 -3.21 -22.22 6.17
N ALA A 39 -2.87 -21.49 7.23
CA ALA A 39 -2.68 -22.07 8.55
C ALA A 39 -4.01 -22.69 8.98
N MET A 40 -4.05 -24.02 9.08
CA MET A 40 -5.22 -24.74 9.54
C MET A 40 -5.05 -25.13 11.00
N ASP A 41 -6.12 -24.99 11.78
CA ASP A 41 -6.21 -25.57 13.11
C ASP A 41 -6.29 -27.11 13.01
N VAL A 42 -6.16 -27.80 14.16
CA VAL A 42 -6.09 -29.27 14.29
C VAL A 42 -7.29 -30.00 13.65
N THR A 43 -8.38 -29.29 13.39
CA THR A 43 -9.61 -29.75 12.73
C THR A 43 -9.64 -29.57 11.21
N GLY A 44 -8.62 -28.96 10.59
CA GLY A 44 -8.61 -28.64 9.16
C GLY A 44 -9.40 -27.37 8.79
N THR A 45 -9.68 -26.50 9.76
CA THR A 45 -10.35 -25.20 9.56
C THR A 45 -9.33 -24.05 9.63
N ALA A 46 -9.57 -22.94 8.93
CA ALA A 46 -8.68 -21.77 9.01
C ALA A 46 -8.45 -21.34 10.47
N ALA A 47 -7.18 -21.10 10.82
CA ALA A 47 -6.76 -20.81 12.19
C ALA A 47 -7.44 -19.54 12.75
N MET A 48 -7.71 -19.56 14.05
CA MET A 48 -8.36 -18.47 14.77
C MET A 48 -7.37 -17.35 15.06
N LEU A 49 -7.73 -16.10 14.72
CA LEU A 49 -6.94 -14.91 15.03
C LEU A 49 -6.74 -14.70 16.53
N PHE A 50 -7.78 -15.02 17.30
CA PHE A 50 -7.80 -15.05 18.75
C PHE A 50 -8.91 -16.01 19.21
N GLU A 51 -8.80 -16.50 20.45
CA GLU A 51 -9.90 -17.22 21.09
C GLU A 51 -11.12 -16.31 21.29
N ARG A 52 -12.33 -16.88 21.33
CA ARG A 52 -13.55 -16.08 21.52
C ARG A 52 -13.43 -15.25 22.81
N PRO A 53 -13.48 -13.91 22.72
CA PRO A 53 -13.35 -13.08 23.90
C PRO A 53 -14.49 -13.33 24.88
N THR A 54 -14.15 -13.56 26.14
CA THR A 54 -15.10 -13.62 27.25
C THR A 54 -15.15 -12.27 27.95
N ALA A 55 -16.34 -11.81 28.33
CA ALA A 55 -16.48 -10.60 29.13
C ALA A 55 -16.01 -10.88 30.57
N ASP A 56 -14.71 -10.77 30.81
CA ASP A 56 -14.12 -10.85 32.15
C ASP A 56 -13.92 -9.43 32.70
N THR A 57 -14.92 -8.96 33.43
CA THR A 57 -14.89 -7.63 34.06
C THR A 57 -13.81 -7.52 35.12
N GLN A 58 -13.45 -8.61 35.82
CA GLN A 58 -12.38 -8.58 36.81
C GLN A 58 -11.00 -8.43 36.16
N ALA A 59 -10.74 -9.19 35.08
CA ALA A 59 -9.52 -9.04 34.30
C ALA A 59 -9.39 -7.62 33.75
N MET A 60 -10.47 -7.07 33.15
CA MET A 60 -10.46 -5.70 32.64
C MET A 60 -10.23 -4.67 33.76
N HIS A 61 -10.89 -4.79 34.91
CA HIS A 61 -10.64 -3.92 36.07
C HIS A 61 -9.18 -4.01 36.57
N LYS A 62 -8.57 -5.19 36.50
CA LYS A 62 -7.17 -5.38 36.86
C LYS A 62 -6.25 -4.66 35.87
N LEU A 63 -6.50 -4.76 34.56
CA LEU A 63 -5.74 -4.02 33.55
C LEU A 63 -5.82 -2.50 33.81
N VAL A 64 -7.03 -1.98 33.99
CA VAL A 64 -7.28 -0.55 34.24
C VAL A 64 -6.60 -0.05 35.52
N SER A 65 -6.57 -0.86 36.58
CA SER A 65 -5.94 -0.49 37.86
C SER A 65 -4.41 -0.58 37.85
N THR A 66 -3.81 -1.17 36.80
CA THR A 66 -2.35 -1.30 36.67
C THR A 66 -1.76 -0.08 35.95
N GLN A 67 -1.63 1.04 36.67
CA GLN A 67 -1.12 2.30 36.13
C GLN A 67 0.27 2.14 35.49
N GLY A 68 0.46 2.78 34.32
CA GLY A 68 1.75 2.87 33.64
C GLY A 68 2.19 1.62 32.86
N ILE A 69 1.48 0.49 33.00
CA ILE A 69 1.79 -0.73 32.24
C ILE A 69 1.05 -0.75 30.90
N TYR A 70 -0.18 -0.23 30.87
CA TYR A 70 -1.02 -0.21 29.67
C TYR A 70 -1.32 1.23 29.21
N PRO A 71 -0.35 1.93 28.59
CA PRO A 71 -0.40 3.37 28.39
C PRO A 71 -1.57 3.85 27.51
N SER A 72 -2.03 3.03 26.57
CA SER A 72 -3.14 3.37 25.67
C SER A 72 -4.52 2.99 26.21
N LEU A 73 -4.60 2.11 27.22
CA LEU A 73 -5.89 1.53 27.65
C LEU A 73 -6.86 2.57 28.19
N SER A 74 -6.40 3.53 29.01
CA SER A 74 -7.28 4.59 29.53
C SER A 74 -7.86 5.42 28.38
N ALA A 75 -7.01 5.86 27.44
CA ALA A 75 -7.45 6.66 26.31
C ALA A 75 -8.46 5.92 25.42
N LEU A 76 -8.31 4.60 25.26
CA LEU A 76 -9.26 3.76 24.53
C LEU A 76 -10.59 3.63 25.27
N LEU A 77 -10.59 3.50 26.60
CA LEU A 77 -11.81 3.40 27.40
C LEU A 77 -12.56 4.72 27.52
N ASP A 78 -11.84 5.84 27.58
CA ASP A 78 -12.40 7.19 27.70
C ASP A 78 -12.97 7.71 26.36
N ALA A 79 -12.66 7.04 25.25
CA ALA A 79 -13.16 7.44 23.93
C ALA A 79 -14.70 7.30 23.85
N PRO A 80 -15.44 8.34 23.44
CA PRO A 80 -16.91 8.30 23.38
C PRO A 80 -17.50 7.21 22.50
N SER A 81 -16.75 6.78 21.48
CA SER A 81 -17.13 5.71 20.54
C SER A 81 -16.86 4.30 21.07
N THR A 82 -16.21 4.14 22.21
CA THR A 82 -15.96 2.82 22.80
C THR A 82 -17.24 2.31 23.44
N GLU A 83 -17.90 1.36 22.77
CA GLU A 83 -19.13 0.72 23.30
C GLU A 83 -18.77 -0.39 24.30
N LYS A 84 -17.80 -1.24 23.94
CA LYS A 84 -17.41 -2.40 24.72
C LYS A 84 -15.98 -2.81 24.40
N VAL A 85 -15.26 -3.31 25.40
CA VAL A 85 -13.86 -3.72 25.28
C VAL A 85 -13.68 -5.14 25.83
N TRP A 86 -12.90 -5.95 25.13
CA TRP A 86 -12.48 -7.28 25.58
C TRP A 86 -10.97 -7.39 25.49
N GLU A 87 -10.34 -7.98 26.49
CA GLU A 87 -8.97 -8.45 26.35
C GLU A 87 -8.95 -9.67 25.42
N VAL A 88 -7.98 -9.72 24.52
CA VAL A 88 -7.79 -10.84 23.58
C VAL A 88 -6.33 -11.25 23.53
N GLN A 89 -6.08 -12.56 23.36
CA GLN A 89 -4.76 -13.08 23.02
C GLN A 89 -4.74 -13.38 21.53
N VAL A 90 -3.92 -12.63 20.80
CA VAL A 90 -3.84 -12.73 19.33
C VAL A 90 -2.76 -13.72 18.91
N ASN A 91 -2.93 -14.29 17.71
CA ASN A 91 -1.91 -15.07 17.03
C ASN A 91 -1.30 -14.25 15.88
N PRO A 92 -0.22 -13.48 16.13
CA PRO A 92 0.35 -12.58 15.12
C PRO A 92 0.98 -13.33 13.95
N ALA A 93 1.39 -14.59 14.13
CA ALA A 93 1.98 -15.40 13.06
C ALA A 93 1.01 -15.68 11.89
N LEU A 94 -0.30 -15.47 12.09
CA LEU A 94 -1.31 -15.60 11.02
C LEU A 94 -1.28 -14.45 10.01
N ILE A 95 -0.62 -13.34 10.34
CA ILE A 95 -0.46 -12.19 9.43
C ILE A 95 0.81 -12.43 8.60
N ASP A 96 0.65 -13.27 7.59
CA ASP A 96 1.73 -13.75 6.72
C ASP A 96 1.22 -13.89 5.28
N ALA A 97 2.09 -13.66 4.29
CA ALA A 97 1.76 -13.72 2.87
C ALA A 97 1.29 -15.12 2.43
N GLY A 98 1.79 -16.18 3.08
CA GLY A 98 1.41 -17.57 2.82
C GLY A 98 0.15 -18.02 3.55
N ASN A 99 -0.40 -17.20 4.46
CA ASN A 99 -1.65 -17.52 5.15
C ASN A 99 -2.86 -16.91 4.41
N HIS A 100 -3.51 -17.73 3.59
CA HIS A 100 -4.59 -17.28 2.69
C HIS A 100 -5.98 -17.20 3.34
N ALA A 101 -6.14 -17.60 4.60
CA ALA A 101 -7.41 -17.49 5.30
C ALA A 101 -7.21 -17.41 6.82
N LEU A 102 -8.12 -16.73 7.51
CA LEU A 102 -8.18 -16.74 8.97
C LEU A 102 -9.62 -16.68 9.46
N SER A 103 -9.82 -17.11 10.70
CA SER A 103 -11.13 -17.10 11.36
C SER A 103 -11.14 -16.09 12.50
N VAL A 104 -12.23 -15.33 12.62
CA VAL A 104 -12.43 -14.37 13.71
C VAL A 104 -13.74 -14.69 14.44
N PRO A 105 -13.69 -15.02 15.74
CA PRO A 105 -14.92 -15.17 16.52
C PRO A 105 -15.53 -13.79 16.79
N SER A 106 -16.76 -13.56 16.34
CA SER A 106 -17.51 -12.40 16.81
C SER A 106 -17.77 -12.55 18.33
N PRO A 107 -17.53 -11.51 19.14
CA PRO A 107 -17.84 -11.56 20.59
C PRO A 107 -19.31 -11.84 20.89
N GLU A 108 -20.20 -11.53 19.94
CA GLU A 108 -21.65 -11.56 20.11
C GLU A 108 -22.33 -12.44 19.04
N GLY A 109 -21.57 -13.30 18.35
CA GLY A 109 -22.11 -14.11 17.26
C GLY A 109 -21.21 -15.25 16.78
N ASP A 110 -21.41 -15.64 15.53
CA ASP A 110 -20.69 -16.73 14.89
C ASP A 110 -19.23 -16.38 14.59
N VAL A 111 -18.47 -17.42 14.24
CA VAL A 111 -17.11 -17.27 13.69
C VAL A 111 -17.25 -16.83 12.23
N VAL A 112 -16.52 -15.78 11.87
CA VAL A 112 -16.45 -15.28 10.49
C VAL A 112 -15.13 -15.73 9.88
N HIS A 113 -15.20 -16.28 8.68
CA HIS A 113 -14.03 -16.72 7.92
C HIS A 113 -13.69 -15.66 6.87
N PHE A 114 -12.46 -15.17 6.90
CA PHE A 114 -11.94 -14.20 5.95
C PHE A 114 -10.89 -14.87 5.08
N ASP A 115 -11.01 -14.66 3.76
CA ASP A 115 -10.02 -15.07 2.79
C ASP A 115 -9.10 -13.89 2.47
N LEU A 116 -7.81 -14.16 2.28
CA LEU A 116 -6.82 -13.13 1.94
C LEU A 116 -7.12 -12.57 0.55
N THR A 117 -7.29 -11.26 0.48
CA THR A 117 -7.51 -10.51 -0.76
C THR A 117 -6.30 -9.67 -1.13
N ARG A 118 -5.57 -9.15 -0.13
CA ARG A 118 -4.34 -8.39 -0.38
C ARG A 118 -3.36 -8.52 0.79
N PHE A 119 -2.10 -8.79 0.45
CA PHE A 119 -0.98 -8.71 1.39
C PHE A 119 -0.01 -7.62 0.94
N SER A 120 0.56 -6.86 1.89
CA SER A 120 1.56 -5.84 1.58
C SER A 120 2.47 -5.56 2.76
N ASP A 121 3.78 -5.49 2.53
CA ASP A 121 4.73 -5.04 3.55
C ASP A 121 5.05 -3.55 3.37
N VAL A 122 4.90 -2.77 4.46
CA VAL A 122 5.18 -1.33 4.47
C VAL A 122 5.97 -0.99 5.73
N ALA A 123 7.14 -0.37 5.58
CA ALA A 123 8.01 0.02 6.69
C ALA A 123 8.26 -1.13 7.70
N ALA A 124 8.60 -2.32 7.18
CA ALA A 124 8.83 -3.56 7.94
C ALA A 124 7.61 -4.10 8.72
N MET A 125 6.41 -3.56 8.46
CA MET A 125 5.16 -4.08 9.00
C MET A 125 4.40 -4.84 7.91
N SER A 126 3.80 -5.97 8.28
CA SER A 126 3.05 -6.83 7.35
C SER A 126 1.56 -6.53 7.42
N GLY A 127 1.00 -6.15 6.29
CA GLY A 127 -0.42 -5.84 6.12
C GLY A 127 -1.19 -6.99 5.49
N TRP A 128 -2.35 -7.32 6.04
CA TRP A 128 -3.24 -8.39 5.58
C TRP A 128 -4.67 -7.86 5.49
N ILE A 129 -5.25 -7.86 4.30
CA ILE A 129 -6.65 -7.53 4.04
C ILE A 129 -7.35 -8.77 3.53
N GLY A 130 -8.51 -9.04 4.10
CA GLY A 130 -9.41 -10.06 3.61
C GLY A 130 -10.86 -9.65 3.67
N ASP A 131 -11.69 -10.37 2.94
CA ASP A 131 -13.14 -10.28 2.98
C ASP A 131 -13.77 -11.67 3.00
N VAL A 132 -15.09 -11.73 3.02
CA VAL A 132 -15.81 -13.01 3.09
C VAL A 132 -16.22 -13.45 1.69
N ALA A 133 -16.14 -14.75 1.43
CA ALA A 133 -16.72 -15.33 0.23
C ALA A 133 -18.23 -14.98 0.15
N SER A 134 -18.63 -14.34 -0.94
CA SER A 134 -20.00 -13.85 -1.13
C SER A 134 -20.63 -14.48 -2.36
N GLU A 135 -21.81 -15.10 -2.21
CA GLU A 135 -22.65 -15.52 -3.35
C GLU A 135 -23.29 -14.33 -4.08
N ARG A 136 -22.88 -13.09 -3.77
CA ARG A 136 -23.39 -11.85 -4.35
C ARG A 136 -23.38 -11.88 -5.87
N LYS A 137 -22.28 -12.29 -6.50
CA LYS A 137 -22.20 -12.39 -7.98
C LYS A 137 -23.16 -13.41 -8.59
N GLN A 138 -23.53 -14.44 -7.83
CA GLN A 138 -24.54 -15.40 -8.27
C GLN A 138 -25.95 -14.79 -8.18
N ARG A 139 -26.20 -13.98 -7.15
CA ARG A 139 -27.48 -13.28 -6.92
C ARG A 139 -27.66 -12.04 -7.80
N PHE A 140 -26.57 -11.34 -8.10
CA PHE A 140 -26.50 -10.11 -8.89
C PHE A 140 -25.47 -10.30 -10.00
N THR A 141 -25.94 -10.70 -11.18
CA THR A 141 -25.08 -11.10 -12.31
C THR A 141 -24.53 -9.92 -13.11
N SER A 142 -24.71 -8.69 -12.63
CA SER A 142 -24.19 -7.49 -13.28
C SER A 142 -22.67 -7.55 -13.30
N ALA A 143 -22.06 -7.28 -14.47
CA ALA A 143 -20.60 -7.29 -14.62
C ALA A 143 -19.91 -6.17 -13.82
N VAL A 144 -20.69 -5.20 -13.32
CA VAL A 144 -20.22 -4.07 -12.51
C VAL A 144 -20.62 -4.18 -11.04
N GLU A 145 -21.28 -5.28 -10.64
CA GLU A 145 -21.51 -5.56 -9.21
C GLU A 145 -20.16 -5.77 -8.52
N VAL A 146 -20.03 -5.18 -7.34
CA VAL A 146 -18.78 -5.26 -6.56
C VAL A 146 -18.45 -6.67 -6.07
N ASP A 147 -17.15 -6.97 -6.06
CA ASP A 147 -16.59 -8.26 -5.63
C ASP A 147 -16.30 -8.28 -4.13
N PHE A 148 -15.72 -7.19 -3.63
CA PHE A 148 -15.27 -7.05 -2.24
C PHE A 148 -16.46 -6.78 -1.32
N ASP A 149 -16.68 -7.61 -0.31
CA ASP A 149 -17.87 -7.48 0.55
C ASP A 149 -17.85 -6.16 1.33
N PRO A 150 -18.83 -5.25 1.12
CA PRO A 150 -18.77 -3.92 1.70
C PRO A 150 -18.98 -3.86 3.22
N PHE A 151 -19.44 -4.96 3.83
CA PHE A 151 -19.85 -4.99 5.24
C PHE A 151 -19.15 -6.08 6.05
N ASN A 152 -18.40 -6.97 5.41
CA ASN A 152 -17.66 -8.05 6.04
C ASN A 152 -16.25 -8.11 5.48
N TRP A 153 -15.35 -7.34 6.07
CA TRP A 153 -13.95 -7.29 5.67
C TRP A 153 -13.06 -6.97 6.87
N ILE A 154 -11.79 -7.30 6.75
CA ILE A 154 -10.81 -7.13 7.80
C ILE A 154 -9.53 -6.54 7.23
N SER A 155 -8.88 -5.68 8.00
CA SER A 155 -7.61 -5.05 7.67
C SER A 155 -6.72 -5.01 8.90
N LEU A 156 -5.67 -5.81 8.87
CA LEU A 156 -4.71 -6.00 9.95
C LEU A 156 -3.33 -5.55 9.50
N VAL A 157 -2.57 -5.01 10.45
CA VAL A 157 -1.14 -4.74 10.32
C VAL A 157 -0.44 -5.38 11.50
N ARG A 158 0.61 -6.15 11.21
CA ARG A 158 1.52 -6.75 12.19
C ARG A 158 2.83 -5.97 12.25
N ASP A 159 3.20 -5.57 13.45
CA ASP A 159 4.53 -5.04 13.80
C ASP A 159 5.16 -5.93 14.87
N GLY A 160 6.07 -6.82 14.46
CA GLY A 160 6.58 -7.88 15.33
C GLY A 160 5.46 -8.79 15.86
N ASP A 161 5.26 -8.78 17.19
CA ASP A 161 4.20 -9.56 17.86
C ASP A 161 2.91 -8.74 18.11
N GLU A 162 2.89 -7.46 17.72
CA GLU A 162 1.72 -6.60 17.90
C GLU A 162 0.85 -6.56 16.64
N LEU A 163 -0.48 -6.65 16.84
CA LEU A 163 -1.48 -6.46 15.79
C LEU A 163 -2.30 -5.20 16.05
N THR A 164 -2.44 -4.38 15.01
CA THR A 164 -3.40 -3.27 14.94
C THR A 164 -4.33 -3.51 13.75
N GLY A 165 -5.63 -3.30 13.91
CA GLY A 165 -6.56 -3.63 12.84
C GLY A 165 -8.02 -3.23 13.03
N ASP A 166 -8.75 -3.24 11.92
CA ASP A 166 -10.19 -2.99 11.85
C ASP A 166 -10.85 -4.26 11.31
N ILE A 167 -11.91 -4.70 11.98
CA ILE A 167 -12.69 -5.89 11.64
C ILE A 167 -14.14 -5.44 11.47
N HIS A 168 -14.67 -5.56 10.26
CA HIS A 168 -16.06 -5.25 9.96
C HIS A 168 -16.84 -6.55 9.84
N ILE A 169 -17.90 -6.70 10.64
CA ILE A 169 -18.81 -7.85 10.59
C ILE A 169 -20.22 -7.30 10.50
N LYS A 170 -20.90 -7.57 9.39
CA LYS A 170 -22.25 -7.04 9.08
C LYS A 170 -22.34 -5.51 9.26
N GLY A 171 -21.25 -4.80 8.94
CA GLY A 171 -21.12 -3.35 9.07
C GLY A 171 -20.76 -2.84 10.47
N GLN A 172 -20.75 -3.69 11.50
CA GLN A 172 -20.24 -3.31 12.82
C GLN A 172 -18.70 -3.29 12.78
N LEU A 173 -18.11 -2.15 13.15
CA LEU A 173 -16.67 -2.01 13.32
C LEU A 173 -16.22 -2.53 14.69
N TYR A 174 -15.22 -3.40 14.67
CA TYR A 174 -14.42 -3.76 15.82
C TYR A 174 -12.97 -3.35 15.56
N ARG A 175 -12.32 -2.71 16.54
CA ARG A 175 -10.91 -2.32 16.45
C ARG A 175 -10.05 -3.20 17.33
N LEU A 176 -8.97 -3.73 16.79
CA LEU A 176 -7.94 -4.47 17.50
C LEU A 176 -6.76 -3.53 17.78
N GLU A 177 -6.40 -3.38 19.05
CA GLU A 177 -5.32 -2.48 19.48
C GLU A 177 -4.38 -3.19 20.46
N PRO A 178 -3.06 -3.04 20.33
CA PRO A 178 -2.13 -3.36 21.40
C PRO A 178 -2.28 -2.34 22.53
N ILE A 179 -2.21 -2.83 23.77
CA ILE A 179 -2.23 -1.99 24.97
C ILE A 179 -0.89 -1.99 25.71
N GLY A 180 0.14 -2.64 25.17
CA GLY A 180 1.46 -2.80 25.78
C GLY A 180 1.61 -4.14 26.51
N ALA A 181 2.86 -4.48 26.85
CA ALA A 181 3.23 -5.74 27.51
C ALA A 181 2.72 -7.01 26.80
N GLY A 182 2.64 -6.98 25.46
CA GLY A 182 2.17 -8.10 24.63
C GLY A 182 0.67 -8.40 24.78
N ARG A 183 -0.13 -7.43 25.26
CA ARG A 183 -1.58 -7.56 25.42
C ARG A 183 -2.31 -6.78 24.33
N HIS A 184 -3.46 -7.30 23.93
CA HIS A 184 -4.35 -6.67 22.96
C HIS A 184 -5.76 -6.56 23.52
N VAL A 185 -6.49 -5.58 22.99
CA VAL A 185 -7.92 -5.44 23.22
C VAL A 185 -8.67 -5.39 21.90
N LEU A 186 -9.85 -5.99 21.89
CA LEU A 186 -10.84 -5.83 20.86
C LEU A 186 -11.89 -4.83 21.36
N ILE A 187 -12.21 -3.83 20.55
CA ILE A 187 -13.12 -2.74 20.90
C ILE A 187 -14.29 -2.75 19.93
N LYS A 188 -15.52 -2.88 20.43
CA LYS A 188 -16.72 -2.60 19.63
C LYS A 188 -16.91 -1.09 19.56
N VAL A 189 -16.97 -0.57 18.34
CA VAL A 189 -17.04 0.88 18.10
C VAL A 189 -18.48 1.30 17.78
N ASP A 190 -19.02 2.23 18.57
CA ASP A 190 -20.25 2.94 18.23
C ASP A 190 -19.91 4.08 17.25
N ALA A 191 -20.11 3.82 15.97
CA ALA A 191 -19.87 4.78 14.89
C ALA A 191 -20.71 6.05 15.02
N SER A 192 -21.87 6.01 15.70
CA SER A 192 -22.74 7.18 15.89
C SER A 192 -22.19 8.17 16.92
N ARG A 193 -21.26 7.71 17.77
CA ARG A 193 -20.56 8.52 18.79
C ARG A 193 -19.16 8.92 18.37
N MET A 194 -18.75 8.59 17.15
CA MET A 194 -17.48 9.08 16.61
C MET A 194 -17.57 10.58 16.27
N PRO A 195 -16.49 11.34 16.44
CA PRO A 195 -16.47 12.75 16.06
C PRO A 195 -16.86 12.94 14.59
N PRO A 196 -17.52 14.06 14.23
CA PRO A 196 -17.79 14.40 12.84
C PRO A 196 -16.48 14.68 12.07
N ASN A 197 -16.53 14.70 10.73
CA ASN A 197 -15.40 15.22 9.95
C ASN A 197 -15.47 16.75 9.89
N GLY A 198 -14.31 17.42 9.83
CA GLY A 198 -14.24 18.86 9.66
C GLY A 198 -14.53 19.26 8.21
N GLU A 199 -15.09 20.45 8.01
CA GLU A 199 -15.31 20.97 6.66
C GLU A 199 -13.97 21.25 5.95
N PRO A 200 -13.80 20.83 4.68
CA PRO A 200 -12.55 21.04 3.97
C PRO A 200 -12.28 22.54 3.79
N VAL A 201 -11.01 22.92 3.95
CA VAL A 201 -10.55 24.29 3.78
C VAL A 201 -10.27 24.54 2.30
N LEU A 202 -11.02 25.46 1.69
CA LEU A 202 -10.81 25.90 0.31
C LEU A 202 -10.11 27.25 0.31
N GLU A 203 -8.95 27.36 -0.36
CA GLU A 203 -8.29 28.65 -0.51
C GLU A 203 -8.93 29.48 -1.63
N ALA A 204 -9.15 30.78 -1.37
CA ALA A 204 -9.54 31.71 -2.41
C ALA A 204 -8.40 31.77 -3.44
N ASN A 205 -8.70 31.44 -4.70
CA ASN A 205 -7.78 31.35 -5.85
C ASN A 205 -7.17 29.97 -6.18
N THR A 206 -7.67 28.85 -5.65
CA THR A 206 -7.52 27.58 -6.39
C THR A 206 -8.37 27.68 -7.66
N VAL A 207 -7.80 28.32 -8.69
CA VAL A 207 -8.35 28.27 -10.04
C VAL A 207 -8.46 26.79 -10.38
N GLN A 208 -9.67 26.31 -10.64
CA GLN A 208 -9.97 25.02 -11.28
C GLN A 208 -9.33 25.01 -12.67
N THR A 209 -8.01 25.04 -12.73
CA THR A 209 -7.28 24.83 -13.96
C THR A 209 -7.24 23.33 -14.15
N ALA A 210 -8.11 22.82 -15.02
CA ALA A 210 -7.81 21.58 -15.70
C ALA A 210 -6.38 21.73 -16.24
N ALA A 211 -5.46 20.88 -15.77
CA ALA A 211 -4.06 20.95 -16.15
C ALA A 211 -3.95 20.99 -17.68
N SER A 212 -3.52 22.14 -18.23
CA SER A 212 -3.42 22.36 -19.68
C SER A 212 -2.09 21.90 -20.28
N ASN A 213 -1.25 21.21 -19.51
CA ASN A 213 -0.08 20.55 -20.07
C ASN A 213 -0.46 19.12 -20.44
N GLN A 214 -0.55 18.87 -21.75
CA GLN A 214 -0.72 17.55 -22.37
C GLN A 214 0.53 16.67 -22.16
N ALA A 215 1.00 16.52 -20.92
CA ALA A 215 1.74 15.31 -20.57
C ALA A 215 0.74 14.16 -20.66
N GLN A 216 1.12 13.07 -21.32
CA GLN A 216 0.27 11.89 -21.38
C GLN A 216 -0.03 11.43 -19.96
N LYS A 217 -1.31 11.48 -19.57
CA LYS A 217 -1.77 11.02 -18.25
C LYS A 217 -1.27 9.60 -18.04
N PRO A 218 -0.45 9.32 -17.01
CA PRO A 218 0.06 7.97 -16.77
C PRO A 218 -1.12 7.04 -16.50
N ALA A 219 -1.00 5.77 -16.88
CA ALA A 219 -2.06 4.78 -16.67
C ALA A 219 -2.46 4.68 -15.19
N HIS A 220 -1.50 4.91 -14.28
CA HIS A 220 -1.66 4.86 -12.84
C HIS A 220 -0.74 5.92 -12.18
N SER A 221 -1.15 6.50 -11.05
CA SER A 221 -0.32 7.45 -10.28
C SER A 221 0.08 6.88 -8.93
N THR A 222 1.22 7.33 -8.42
CA THR A 222 1.63 7.10 -7.03
C THR A 222 1.74 8.43 -6.30
N ILE A 223 1.04 8.57 -5.17
CA ILE A 223 1.09 9.77 -4.33
C ILE A 223 1.77 9.40 -3.01
N ARG A 224 2.90 10.03 -2.70
CA ARG A 224 3.69 9.75 -1.49
C ARG A 224 3.16 10.55 -0.30
N VAL A 225 2.87 9.89 0.81
CA VAL A 225 2.28 10.48 2.03
C VAL A 225 3.31 10.48 3.16
N LEU A 226 3.66 11.66 3.67
CA LEU A 226 4.42 11.84 4.91
C LEU A 226 3.46 11.92 6.09
N PHE A 227 3.67 11.07 7.08
CA PHE A 227 2.96 11.18 8.35
C PHE A 227 3.73 12.01 9.36
N VAL A 228 3.04 12.94 10.01
CA VAL A 228 3.56 13.77 11.09
C VAL A 228 2.81 13.43 12.38
N THR A 229 3.47 13.42 13.53
CA THR A 229 2.77 13.17 14.81
C THR A 229 3.05 14.22 15.87
N THR A 230 2.12 14.34 16.82
CA THR A 230 2.20 15.24 17.98
C THR A 230 2.77 14.50 19.19
N ASN A 231 3.30 15.26 20.16
CA ASN A 231 3.80 14.72 21.42
C ASN A 231 2.71 13.92 22.16
N GLU A 232 1.51 14.46 22.23
CA GLU A 232 0.36 13.88 22.91
C GLU A 232 -0.11 12.60 22.23
N ARG A 233 -0.10 12.56 20.88
CA ARG A 233 -0.47 11.34 20.14
C ARG A 233 0.51 10.20 20.43
N ARG A 234 1.81 10.48 20.42
CA ARG A 234 2.83 9.47 20.71
C ARG A 234 2.74 8.96 22.16
N ALA A 235 2.39 9.84 23.09
CA ALA A 235 2.18 9.45 24.48
C ALA A 235 0.92 8.57 24.67
N ALA A 236 -0.17 8.90 23.97
CA ALA A 236 -1.45 8.18 24.08
C ALA A 236 -1.45 6.83 23.36
N SER A 237 -0.69 6.68 22.28
CA SER A 237 -0.63 5.47 21.47
C SER A 237 0.79 5.27 20.95
N PRO A 238 1.64 4.51 21.68
CA PRO A 238 3.01 4.21 21.23
C PRO A 238 3.06 3.43 19.90
N ASN A 239 2.01 2.68 19.57
CA ASN A 239 1.85 1.91 18.34
C ASN A 239 1.30 2.73 17.15
N TYR A 240 1.30 4.06 17.23
CA TYR A 240 0.70 4.95 16.21
C TYR A 240 1.18 4.69 14.78
N ARG A 241 2.41 4.19 14.58
CA ARG A 241 2.95 3.90 13.23
C ARG A 241 2.19 2.75 12.56
N ALA A 242 1.94 1.66 13.29
CA ALA A 242 1.13 0.55 12.79
C ALA A 242 -0.31 1.00 12.48
N ALA A 243 -0.89 1.84 13.33
CA ALA A 243 -2.20 2.43 13.11
C ALA A 243 -2.26 3.32 11.84
N LEU A 244 -1.21 4.09 11.55
CA LEU A 244 -1.11 4.90 10.34
C LEU A 244 -0.85 4.07 9.08
N VAL A 245 -0.03 3.02 9.16
CA VAL A 245 0.14 2.07 8.05
C VAL A 245 -1.16 1.36 7.74
N GLN A 246 -1.90 0.95 8.77
CA GLN A 246 -3.22 0.34 8.63
C GLN A 246 -4.23 1.31 7.99
N ALA A 247 -4.23 2.58 8.41
CA ALA A 247 -5.06 3.61 7.79
C ALA A 247 -4.71 3.83 6.30
N LEU A 248 -3.42 3.85 5.96
CA LEU A 248 -2.93 3.98 4.58
C LEU A 248 -3.33 2.75 3.74
N GLN A 249 -3.22 1.57 4.33
CA GLN A 249 -3.68 0.30 3.76
C GLN A 249 -5.18 0.34 3.44
N ASN A 250 -6.02 0.85 4.35
CA ASN A 250 -7.45 1.06 4.12
C ASN A 250 -7.71 2.07 3.01
N ALA A 251 -7.01 3.21 3.01
CA ALA A 251 -7.15 4.22 1.97
C ALA A 251 -6.85 3.66 0.56
N ASN A 252 -5.80 2.83 0.45
CA ASN A 252 -5.49 2.12 -0.79
C ASN A 252 -6.54 1.09 -1.16
N GLN A 253 -7.09 0.33 -0.18
CA GLN A 253 -8.17 -0.60 -0.47
C GLN A 253 -9.40 0.12 -1.02
N TYR A 254 -9.71 1.33 -0.54
CA TYR A 254 -10.86 2.09 -0.99
C TYR A 254 -10.66 2.58 -2.43
N LEU A 255 -9.44 2.97 -2.81
CA LEU A 255 -9.10 3.32 -4.19
C LEU A 255 -9.22 2.11 -5.13
N ILE A 256 -8.68 0.97 -4.73
CA ILE A 256 -8.74 -0.30 -5.46
C ILE A 256 -10.21 -0.69 -5.69
N ASN A 257 -10.99 -0.77 -4.63
CA ASN A 257 -12.43 -1.08 -4.66
C ASN A 257 -13.21 -0.13 -5.56
N SER A 258 -12.78 1.13 -5.65
CA SER A 258 -13.47 2.17 -6.44
C SER A 258 -12.96 2.30 -7.88
N HIS A 259 -12.04 1.42 -8.30
CA HIS A 259 -11.38 1.46 -9.61
C HIS A 259 -10.71 2.80 -9.92
N VAL A 260 -10.09 3.42 -8.92
CA VAL A 260 -9.29 4.64 -9.10
C VAL A 260 -7.83 4.22 -9.36
N PRO A 261 -7.22 4.59 -10.49
CA PRO A 261 -5.85 4.19 -10.81
C PRO A 261 -4.83 5.08 -10.08
N LEU A 262 -4.84 4.97 -8.75
CA LEU A 262 -4.00 5.70 -7.82
C LEU A 262 -3.61 4.77 -6.67
N THR A 263 -2.35 4.85 -6.23
CA THR A 263 -1.88 4.26 -4.98
C THR A 263 -1.24 5.33 -4.11
N TYR A 264 -1.53 5.30 -2.82
CA TYR A 264 -0.77 6.03 -1.82
C TYR A 264 0.43 5.20 -1.35
N GLU A 265 1.62 5.80 -1.37
CA GLU A 265 2.86 5.21 -0.87
C GLU A 265 3.29 5.92 0.42
N LEU A 266 3.79 5.19 1.42
CA LEU A 266 4.38 5.82 2.60
C LEU A 266 5.68 6.52 2.21
N ALA A 267 5.73 7.85 2.35
CA ALA A 267 6.97 8.62 2.18
C ALA A 267 7.89 8.49 3.38
N GLY A 268 7.32 8.43 4.59
CA GLY A 268 8.02 8.30 5.85
C GLY A 268 7.20 8.78 7.03
N PHE A 269 7.81 8.72 8.21
CA PHE A 269 7.30 9.29 9.46
C PHE A 269 8.19 10.43 9.91
N PHE A 270 7.58 11.49 10.44
CA PHE A 270 8.28 12.60 11.07
C PHE A 270 7.64 12.94 12.41
N ASP A 271 8.44 12.90 13.47
CA ASP A 271 7.98 13.04 14.85
C ASP A 271 8.57 14.32 15.47
N PRO A 272 8.11 15.52 15.08
CA PRO A 272 8.61 16.78 15.62
C PRO A 272 8.28 16.92 17.11
N ASP A 273 9.05 17.75 17.81
CA ASP A 273 8.65 18.26 19.12
C ASP A 273 7.52 19.29 18.93
N TYR A 274 6.30 18.79 18.84
CA TYR A 274 5.11 19.58 18.56
C TYR A 274 3.96 19.15 19.46
N SER A 275 3.47 20.09 20.26
CA SER A 275 2.31 19.91 21.13
C SER A 275 1.01 20.32 20.41
N ASP A 276 0.01 19.44 20.50
CA ASP A 276 -1.37 19.73 20.10
C ASP A 276 -2.27 20.22 21.23
N ALA A 277 -1.72 20.39 22.43
CA ALA A 277 -2.46 20.86 23.60
C ALA A 277 -3.16 22.21 23.32
N ASN A 278 -4.47 22.24 23.59
CA ASN A 278 -5.33 23.41 23.40
C ASN A 278 -5.42 23.95 21.96
N LYS A 279 -5.05 23.15 20.95
CA LYS A 279 -5.16 23.54 19.53
C LYS A 279 -6.34 22.84 18.86
N SER A 280 -7.02 23.55 17.97
CA SER A 280 -8.00 22.93 17.07
C SER A 280 -7.28 22.26 15.89
N GLN A 281 -7.95 21.29 15.24
CA GLN A 281 -7.43 20.66 14.02
C GLN A 281 -7.13 21.70 12.93
N GLY A 282 -8.01 22.68 12.71
CA GLY A 282 -7.77 23.76 11.76
C GLY A 282 -6.52 24.60 12.10
N ALA A 283 -6.29 24.91 13.38
CA ALA A 283 -5.08 25.64 13.79
C ALA A 283 -3.81 24.84 13.48
N MET A 284 -3.79 23.53 13.79
CA MET A 284 -2.67 22.65 13.46
C MET A 284 -2.46 22.53 11.95
N LEU A 285 -3.53 22.43 11.17
CA LEU A 285 -3.49 22.38 9.70
C LEU A 285 -2.82 23.64 9.11
N TYR A 286 -3.21 24.83 9.58
CA TYR A 286 -2.59 26.09 9.17
C TYR A 286 -1.16 26.25 9.68
N GLU A 287 -0.86 25.79 10.89
CA GLU A 287 0.51 25.80 11.43
C GLU A 287 1.44 24.91 10.60
N MET A 288 0.99 23.75 10.14
CA MET A 288 1.78 22.84 9.31
C MET A 288 2.00 23.37 7.87
N LYS A 289 1.02 24.13 7.33
CA LYS A 289 1.14 24.79 6.02
C LYS A 289 2.04 26.03 6.05
N GLY A 290 1.90 26.88 7.07
CA GLY A 290 2.37 28.27 7.02
C GLY A 290 3.90 28.38 7.12
N PRO A 291 4.62 28.89 6.09
CA PRO A 291 6.10 28.85 6.04
C PRO A 291 6.81 29.58 7.20
N ASN A 292 6.08 30.40 7.96
CA ASN A 292 6.60 31.18 9.08
C ASN A 292 6.44 30.52 10.45
N THR A 293 5.77 29.36 10.55
CA THR A 293 5.68 28.65 11.83
C THR A 293 6.94 27.81 12.08
N ALA A 294 7.18 27.41 13.33
CA ALA A 294 8.26 26.48 13.65
C ALA A 294 8.00 25.10 13.00
N LEU A 295 6.78 24.57 13.18
CA LEU A 295 6.40 23.27 12.63
C LEU A 295 6.54 23.20 11.10
N ALA A 296 6.04 24.18 10.36
CA ALA A 296 6.08 24.14 8.90
C ALA A 296 7.52 24.13 8.35
N ARG A 297 8.45 24.84 9.01
CA ARG A 297 9.86 24.84 8.58
C ARG A 297 10.48 23.46 8.68
N GLU A 298 10.22 22.74 9.76
CA GLU A 298 10.70 21.36 9.93
C GLU A 298 9.99 20.40 8.97
N VAL A 299 8.65 20.46 8.92
CA VAL A 299 7.85 19.61 8.03
C VAL A 299 8.24 19.84 6.57
N TYR A 300 8.51 21.07 6.14
CA TYR A 300 8.96 21.37 4.78
C TYR A 300 10.28 20.65 4.44
N VAL A 301 11.28 20.72 5.33
CA VAL A 301 12.57 20.05 5.11
C VAL A 301 12.39 18.54 4.94
N HIS A 302 11.59 17.91 5.80
CA HIS A 302 11.32 16.47 5.72
C HIS A 302 10.48 16.10 4.50
N ARG A 303 9.44 16.87 4.20
CA ARG A 303 8.57 16.68 3.03
C ARG A 303 9.38 16.76 1.73
N ASP A 304 10.28 17.73 1.63
CA ASP A 304 11.14 17.92 0.45
C ASP A 304 12.16 16.78 0.31
N ALA A 305 12.85 16.43 1.41
CA ALA A 305 13.84 15.35 1.42
C ALA A 305 13.22 13.98 1.09
N LEU A 306 12.01 13.69 1.59
CA LEU A 306 11.30 12.44 1.35
C LEU A 306 10.44 12.47 0.08
N ARG A 307 10.38 13.63 -0.59
CA ARG A 307 9.55 13.89 -1.77
C ARG A 307 8.10 13.48 -1.56
N ALA A 308 7.51 13.93 -0.47
CA ALA A 308 6.15 13.59 -0.08
C ALA A 308 5.14 14.57 -0.71
N ASP A 309 4.30 14.05 -1.60
CA ASP A 309 3.25 14.80 -2.26
C ASP A 309 2.21 15.31 -1.25
N LEU A 310 1.79 14.48 -0.29
CA LEU A 310 0.85 14.85 0.75
C LEU A 310 1.47 14.68 2.15
N VAL A 311 0.99 15.47 3.10
CA VAL A 311 1.38 15.38 4.51
C VAL A 311 0.14 15.28 5.39
N SER A 312 0.08 14.29 6.28
CA SER A 312 -1.02 14.14 7.23
C SER A 312 -0.52 14.11 8.68
N LEU A 313 -1.01 15.03 9.50
CA LEU A 313 -0.64 15.14 10.92
C LEU A 313 -1.64 14.40 11.81
N PHE A 314 -1.15 13.42 12.59
CA PHE A 314 -1.94 12.63 13.53
C PHE A 314 -1.86 13.22 14.94
N ASN A 315 -3.00 13.71 15.44
CA ASN A 315 -3.13 14.45 16.70
C ASN A 315 -4.18 13.83 17.64
N THR A 316 -4.36 14.37 18.84
CA THR A 316 -5.33 13.91 19.84
C THR A 316 -6.62 14.72 19.91
N ASN A 317 -6.78 15.76 19.09
CA ASN A 317 -7.97 16.60 19.12
C ASN A 317 -9.21 15.85 18.58
N GLY A 318 -10.06 15.40 19.51
CA GLY A 318 -11.28 14.63 19.22
C GLY A 318 -12.51 15.46 18.87
N ALA A 319 -12.40 16.77 18.59
CA ALA A 319 -13.57 17.59 18.24
C ALA A 319 -14.12 17.25 16.84
N VAL A 320 -13.22 16.91 15.92
CA VAL A 320 -13.50 16.33 14.61
C VAL A 320 -12.52 15.18 14.38
N CYS A 321 -12.83 14.27 13.48
CA CYS A 321 -11.94 13.15 13.14
C CYS A 321 -10.82 13.52 12.17
N GLY A 322 -11.01 14.58 11.38
CA GLY A 322 -10.02 15.08 10.46
C GLY A 322 -10.38 16.45 9.89
N ASN A 323 -9.39 17.09 9.26
CA ASN A 323 -9.57 18.28 8.46
C ASN A 323 -8.49 18.36 7.37
N ALA A 324 -8.82 18.86 6.19
CA ALA A 324 -7.89 18.93 5.08
C ALA A 324 -8.13 20.16 4.21
N PHE A 325 -7.10 20.55 3.47
CA PHE A 325 -7.30 21.44 2.33
C PHE A 325 -7.94 20.70 1.17
N GLY A 326 -8.93 21.32 0.53
CA GLY A 326 -9.56 20.81 -0.68
C GLY A 326 -8.80 21.19 -1.96
N TRP A 327 -8.81 20.31 -2.98
CA TRP A 327 -8.11 20.54 -4.27
C TRP A 327 -6.69 21.06 -4.05
N SER A 328 -5.90 20.25 -3.36
CA SER A 328 -4.57 20.67 -2.93
C SER A 328 -3.70 21.05 -4.12
N THR A 329 -2.82 22.01 -3.87
CA THR A 329 -1.63 22.31 -4.66
C THR A 329 -0.43 21.85 -3.84
N LYS A 330 0.80 21.97 -4.37
CA LYS A 330 2.01 21.70 -3.58
C LYS A 330 2.00 22.48 -2.26
N ALA A 331 1.52 23.72 -2.25
CA ALA A 331 1.46 24.56 -1.05
C ALA A 331 0.33 24.19 -0.07
N THR A 332 -0.66 23.40 -0.49
CA THR A 332 -1.85 23.03 0.31
C THR A 332 -2.05 21.51 0.40
N GLY A 333 -1.04 20.69 0.09
CA GLY A 333 -1.08 19.23 0.21
C GLY A 333 -0.98 18.74 1.65
N TYR A 334 -1.89 19.17 2.52
CA TYR A 334 -1.87 18.92 3.95
C TYR A 334 -3.25 18.49 4.48
N SER A 335 -3.24 17.61 5.48
CA SER A 335 -4.39 17.19 6.27
C SER A 335 -4.01 16.97 7.74
N THR A 336 -4.99 16.98 8.63
CA THR A 336 -4.88 16.56 10.02
C THR A 336 -5.91 15.47 10.29
N ILE A 337 -5.56 14.48 11.11
CA ILE A 337 -6.48 13.43 11.57
C ILE A 337 -6.32 13.19 13.06
N SER A 338 -7.41 12.81 13.73
CA SER A 338 -7.42 12.28 15.10
C SER A 338 -8.02 10.87 15.17
N CYS A 339 -8.71 10.45 14.10
CA CYS A 339 -9.26 9.13 13.89
C CYS A 339 -8.61 8.49 12.65
N THR A 340 -8.09 7.27 12.76
CA THR A 340 -7.42 6.57 11.64
C THR A 340 -8.33 6.36 10.43
N VAL A 341 -9.61 6.05 10.68
CA VAL A 341 -10.66 5.90 9.67
C VAL A 341 -10.90 7.15 8.81
N ALA A 342 -10.48 8.34 9.26
CA ALA A 342 -10.60 9.57 8.50
C ALA A 342 -9.53 9.76 7.43
N LEU A 343 -8.42 9.00 7.46
CA LEU A 343 -7.30 9.24 6.54
C LEU A 343 -7.74 9.22 5.06
N ALA A 344 -8.48 8.19 4.64
CA ALA A 344 -8.96 8.09 3.26
C ALA A 344 -9.89 9.26 2.86
N HIS A 345 -10.69 9.74 3.81
CA HIS A 345 -11.61 10.87 3.62
C HIS A 345 -10.85 12.19 3.42
N GLU A 346 -9.87 12.45 4.29
CA GLU A 346 -9.07 13.68 4.25
C GLU A 346 -8.13 13.72 3.04
N LEU A 347 -7.48 12.60 2.70
CA LEU A 347 -6.72 12.51 1.44
C LEU A 347 -7.65 12.67 0.22
N GLY A 348 -8.90 12.22 0.34
CA GLY A 348 -9.94 12.47 -0.65
C GLY A 348 -10.25 13.96 -0.84
N HIS A 349 -10.29 14.74 0.25
CA HIS A 349 -10.40 16.20 0.15
C HIS A 349 -9.19 16.82 -0.56
N ASN A 350 -7.97 16.38 -0.27
CA ASN A 350 -6.79 16.86 -0.98
C ASN A 350 -6.87 16.62 -2.51
N LEU A 351 -7.56 15.56 -2.95
CA LEU A 351 -7.84 15.26 -4.36
C LEU A 351 -9.08 15.98 -4.94
N GLY A 352 -9.77 16.78 -4.14
CA GLY A 352 -10.96 17.54 -4.55
C GLY A 352 -12.29 16.82 -4.33
N GLY A 353 -12.32 15.75 -3.54
CA GLY A 353 -13.57 15.15 -3.07
C GLY A 353 -14.30 16.10 -2.11
N GLY A 354 -15.62 16.18 -2.24
CA GLY A 354 -16.50 16.92 -1.35
C GLY A 354 -17.38 15.98 -0.52
N HIS A 355 -17.88 16.49 0.60
CA HIS A 355 -18.90 15.80 1.40
C HIS A 355 -20.11 15.37 0.55
N GLY A 356 -20.86 14.37 1.01
CA GLY A 356 -22.03 13.88 0.29
C GLY A 356 -23.13 14.92 0.12
N LEU A 357 -23.95 14.76 -0.92
CA LEU A 357 -25.17 15.53 -1.11
C LEU A 357 -26.37 14.66 -0.70
N GLU A 358 -27.26 15.21 0.13
CA GLU A 358 -28.48 14.50 0.55
C GLU A 358 -29.48 14.35 -0.60
N VAL A 359 -29.44 15.27 -1.56
CA VAL A 359 -30.26 15.26 -2.78
C VAL A 359 -29.40 15.64 -3.99
N PRO A 360 -29.68 15.10 -5.19
CA PRO A 360 -29.06 15.58 -6.42
C PRO A 360 -29.23 17.09 -6.57
N ASP A 361 -28.15 17.78 -6.92
CA ASP A 361 -28.13 19.23 -7.08
C ASP A 361 -27.44 19.57 -8.41
N PRO A 362 -28.17 20.08 -9.42
CA PRO A 362 -27.60 20.37 -10.73
C PRO A 362 -26.58 21.52 -10.73
N THR A 363 -26.47 22.28 -9.64
CA THR A 363 -25.48 23.35 -9.48
C THR A 363 -24.15 22.83 -8.92
N LYS A 364 -24.13 21.60 -8.40
CA LYS A 364 -22.94 20.94 -7.87
C LYS A 364 -22.32 20.03 -8.91
N TYR A 365 -21.00 19.89 -8.84
CA TYR A 365 -20.24 19.00 -9.69
C TYR A 365 -20.35 17.54 -9.23
N PHE A 366 -19.65 16.64 -9.90
CA PHE A 366 -19.70 15.19 -9.65
C PHE A 366 -18.84 14.72 -8.47
N ASN A 367 -18.12 15.60 -7.80
CA ASN A 367 -17.06 15.22 -6.85
C ASN A 367 -17.56 14.92 -5.42
N HIS A 368 -18.81 14.49 -5.23
CA HIS A 368 -19.40 14.28 -3.90
C HIS A 368 -19.58 12.81 -3.51
N GLY A 369 -19.52 12.52 -2.21
CA GLY A 369 -19.86 11.21 -1.67
C GLY A 369 -21.33 10.82 -1.94
N TYR A 370 -21.60 9.53 -2.05
CA TYR A 370 -22.94 8.98 -2.30
C TYR A 370 -23.52 8.28 -1.06
N ARG A 371 -24.82 8.47 -0.82
CA ARG A 371 -25.62 7.75 0.19
C ARG A 371 -26.84 7.15 -0.48
N HIS A 372 -27.18 5.93 -0.09
CA HIS A 372 -28.41 5.25 -0.46
C HIS A 372 -29.12 4.71 0.78
N ARG A 373 -30.46 4.64 0.76
CA ARG A 373 -31.27 4.26 1.94
C ARG A 373 -31.82 2.84 1.88
N SER A 374 -31.96 2.23 0.69
CA SER A 374 -32.48 0.87 0.55
C SER A 374 -31.96 0.15 -0.71
N PRO A 375 -30.84 -0.58 -0.65
CA PRO A 375 -30.09 -0.92 0.56
C PRO A 375 -29.41 0.30 1.20
N ASN A 376 -29.28 0.27 2.52
CA ASN A 376 -28.67 1.36 3.28
C ASN A 376 -27.15 1.25 3.23
N PHE A 377 -26.49 2.23 2.60
CA PHE A 377 -25.04 2.35 2.58
C PHE A 377 -24.64 3.80 2.26
N HIS A 378 -23.39 4.14 2.57
CA HIS A 378 -22.80 5.36 2.03
C HIS A 378 -21.30 5.19 1.80
N THR A 379 -20.79 5.90 0.80
CA THR A 379 -19.35 5.94 0.47
C THR A 379 -18.57 6.80 1.47
N ILE A 380 -17.26 6.62 1.49
CA ILE A 380 -16.37 7.25 2.49
C ILE A 380 -16.38 8.78 2.46
N GLN A 381 -16.63 9.42 1.30
CA GLN A 381 -16.65 10.88 1.23
C GLN A 381 -17.94 11.49 1.80
N VAL A 382 -18.97 10.69 2.14
CA VAL A 382 -20.13 11.21 2.90
C VAL A 382 -19.72 11.51 4.34
N THR A 383 -19.04 10.55 4.98
CA THR A 383 -18.39 10.67 6.28
C THR A 383 -17.46 9.48 6.47
N SER A 384 -16.38 9.65 7.24
CA SER A 384 -15.38 8.62 7.52
C SER A 384 -15.88 7.39 8.29
N HIS A 385 -17.01 7.49 9.00
CA HIS A 385 -17.55 6.43 9.87
C HIS A 385 -18.76 5.73 9.27
N GLY A 386 -18.86 4.41 9.46
CA GLY A 386 -20.00 3.62 8.96
C GLY A 386 -20.08 3.54 7.43
N ALA A 387 -19.05 4.02 6.73
CA ALA A 387 -18.96 3.96 5.28
C ALA A 387 -18.61 2.56 4.80
N ILE A 388 -19.13 2.20 3.63
CA ILE A 388 -18.57 1.09 2.86
C ILE A 388 -17.17 1.47 2.33
N PRO A 389 -16.26 0.51 2.09
CA PRO A 389 -14.87 0.75 1.70
C PRO A 389 -14.74 1.18 0.22
N TYR A 390 -15.48 2.22 -0.17
CA TYR A 390 -15.63 2.73 -1.53
C TYR A 390 -15.75 4.26 -1.52
N PHE A 391 -15.18 4.91 -2.53
CA PHE A 391 -15.55 6.23 -3.01
C PHE A 391 -16.71 6.11 -4.01
N SER A 392 -17.45 7.19 -4.24
CA SER A 392 -18.55 7.16 -5.20
C SER A 392 -18.06 6.95 -6.64
N ASN A 393 -18.67 5.97 -7.30
CA ASN A 393 -18.39 5.58 -8.67
C ASN A 393 -19.69 5.00 -9.28
N PRO A 394 -20.40 5.74 -10.16
CA PRO A 394 -21.64 5.28 -10.78
C PRO A 394 -21.46 4.13 -11.78
N ARG A 395 -20.22 3.72 -12.06
CA ARG A 395 -19.90 2.58 -12.92
C ARG A 395 -19.78 1.27 -12.13
N LEU A 396 -20.00 1.30 -10.82
CA LEU A 396 -20.02 0.15 -9.92
C LEU A 396 -21.39 0.03 -9.28
N GLU A 397 -21.81 -1.19 -8.96
CA GLU A 397 -23.10 -1.48 -8.33
C GLU A 397 -22.94 -2.27 -7.03
N TYR A 398 -23.85 -2.00 -6.09
CA TYR A 398 -24.04 -2.79 -4.89
C TYR A 398 -25.51 -3.24 -4.80
N GLN A 399 -25.74 -4.54 -4.85
CA GLN A 399 -27.07 -5.14 -4.95
C GLN A 399 -27.88 -4.58 -6.14
N GLY A 400 -27.22 -4.38 -7.28
CA GLY A 400 -27.80 -3.80 -8.48
C GLY A 400 -28.12 -2.30 -8.38
N VAL A 401 -27.69 -1.61 -7.32
CA VAL A 401 -27.82 -0.16 -7.18
C VAL A 401 -26.46 0.51 -7.46
N PRO A 402 -26.37 1.46 -8.40
CA PRO A 402 -25.14 2.20 -8.65
C PRO A 402 -24.59 2.86 -7.38
N ILE A 403 -23.28 2.78 -7.15
CA ILE A 403 -22.58 3.42 -6.03
C ILE A 403 -22.29 4.88 -6.37
N GLY A 404 -23.29 5.61 -6.86
CA GLY A 404 -23.15 7.00 -7.26
C GLY A 404 -24.08 7.43 -8.39
N THR A 405 -23.87 8.66 -8.85
CA THR A 405 -24.55 9.23 -10.02
C THR A 405 -23.54 10.02 -10.84
N VAL A 406 -23.64 10.00 -12.16
CA VAL A 406 -22.71 10.70 -13.06
C VAL A 406 -22.67 12.22 -12.80
N GLN A 407 -23.80 12.81 -12.43
CA GLN A 407 -23.92 14.26 -12.26
C GLN A 407 -23.24 14.76 -10.99
N ASN A 408 -23.49 14.09 -9.86
CA ASN A 408 -23.13 14.61 -8.54
C ASN A 408 -22.19 13.71 -7.72
N HIS A 409 -22.15 12.40 -7.99
CA HIS A 409 -21.54 11.42 -7.11
C HIS A 409 -20.65 10.44 -7.87
N ASP A 410 -19.51 10.94 -8.32
CA ASP A 410 -18.45 10.25 -9.07
C ASP A 410 -17.08 10.76 -8.60
N VAL A 411 -16.80 10.62 -7.31
CA VAL A 411 -15.50 10.98 -6.70
C VAL A 411 -14.37 10.21 -7.37
N ALA A 412 -14.59 8.97 -7.82
CA ALA A 412 -13.60 8.20 -8.56
C ALA A 412 -13.12 8.94 -9.83
N ARG A 413 -14.03 9.56 -10.59
CA ARG A 413 -13.67 10.41 -11.74
C ARG A 413 -12.90 11.66 -11.32
N GLN A 414 -13.26 12.28 -10.19
CA GLN A 414 -12.54 13.46 -9.68
C GLN A 414 -11.09 13.10 -9.35
N PHE A 415 -10.87 11.99 -8.65
CA PHE A 415 -9.53 11.55 -8.27
C PHE A 415 -8.70 11.18 -9.49
N ASP A 416 -9.28 10.44 -10.44
CA ASP A 416 -8.57 10.14 -11.68
C ASP A 416 -8.21 11.41 -12.46
N ASN A 417 -9.06 12.44 -12.49
CA ASN A 417 -8.74 13.71 -13.15
C ASN A 417 -7.63 14.51 -12.45
N TYR A 418 -7.48 14.38 -11.13
CA TYR A 418 -6.61 15.25 -10.33
C TYR A 418 -5.34 14.58 -9.80
N ARG A 419 -5.26 13.24 -9.81
CA ARG A 419 -4.11 12.48 -9.29
C ARG A 419 -2.77 12.91 -9.87
N THR A 420 -2.73 13.24 -11.17
CA THR A 420 -1.50 13.68 -11.84
C THR A 420 -1.05 15.06 -11.39
N THR A 421 -1.98 15.93 -10.97
CA THR A 421 -1.62 17.23 -10.38
C THR A 421 -0.90 17.01 -9.06
N VAL A 422 -1.41 16.12 -8.21
CA VAL A 422 -0.86 15.85 -6.87
C VAL A 422 0.45 15.08 -6.94
N GLU A 423 0.54 14.03 -7.75
CA GLU A 423 1.78 13.26 -8.00
C GLU A 423 2.92 14.14 -8.53
N ASN A 424 2.60 15.26 -9.20
CA ASN A 424 3.59 16.21 -9.70
C ASN A 424 3.88 17.37 -8.73
N PHE A 425 3.46 17.30 -7.45
CA PHE A 425 4.00 18.21 -6.43
C PHE A 425 5.49 17.94 -6.22
N TYR A 426 5.86 16.67 -6.26
CA TYR A 426 7.22 16.23 -6.35
C TYR A 426 7.38 15.34 -7.59
N PRO A 427 7.49 15.90 -8.80
CA PRO A 427 7.59 15.11 -10.02
C PRO A 427 8.73 14.10 -9.91
N PRO A 428 8.56 12.84 -10.38
CA PRO A 428 9.60 11.83 -10.30
C PRO A 428 10.92 12.40 -10.81
N MET A 429 12.01 12.21 -10.06
CA MET A 429 13.32 12.51 -10.65
C MET A 429 13.50 11.59 -11.85
N PRO A 430 13.94 12.09 -13.01
CA PRO A 430 14.28 11.19 -14.10
C PRO A 430 15.37 10.23 -13.61
N MET A 431 15.29 8.96 -13.99
CA MET A 431 16.45 8.07 -13.88
C MET A 431 17.51 8.64 -14.82
N SER A 432 18.72 8.85 -14.34
CA SER A 432 19.82 9.33 -15.20
C SER A 432 20.92 8.31 -15.26
N ILE A 433 21.59 8.22 -16.40
CA ILE A 433 22.79 7.41 -16.56
C ILE A 433 23.96 8.31 -16.89
N THR A 434 25.05 8.10 -16.15
CA THR A 434 26.36 8.63 -16.48
C THR A 434 27.22 7.50 -17.02
N VAL A 435 27.65 7.58 -18.27
CA VAL A 435 28.60 6.65 -18.87
C VAL A 435 30.02 7.20 -18.81
N PHE A 436 31.00 6.32 -18.66
CA PHE A 436 32.40 6.66 -18.51
C PHE A 436 33.26 5.90 -19.50
N ASP A 437 34.33 6.55 -20.00
CA ASP A 437 35.25 5.96 -20.97
C ASP A 437 36.42 5.18 -20.37
N ASN A 438 36.40 4.96 -19.05
CA ASN A 438 37.31 4.08 -18.33
C ASN A 438 36.55 3.28 -17.25
N ALA A 439 37.19 2.23 -16.70
CA ALA A 439 36.61 1.42 -15.63
C ALA A 439 36.45 2.21 -14.32
N ASN A 440 35.59 1.72 -13.42
CA ASN A 440 35.34 2.29 -12.08
C ASN A 440 34.93 3.76 -12.10
N MET A 441 34.11 4.16 -13.08
CA MET A 441 33.56 5.51 -13.23
C MET A 441 34.64 6.59 -13.35
N GLN A 442 35.74 6.26 -14.02
CA GLN A 442 36.88 7.15 -14.26
C GLN A 442 36.89 7.68 -15.71
N GLY A 443 37.70 8.71 -15.97
CA GLY A 443 37.90 9.25 -17.31
C GLY A 443 36.86 10.29 -17.73
N ASN A 444 36.66 10.44 -19.03
CA ASN A 444 35.61 11.31 -19.55
C ASN A 444 34.25 10.70 -19.23
N ARG A 445 33.25 11.56 -19.08
CA ARG A 445 31.87 11.16 -18.75
C ARG A 445 30.85 11.86 -19.62
N CYS A 446 29.70 11.24 -19.78
CA CYS A 446 28.49 11.85 -20.34
C CYS A 446 27.30 11.43 -19.48
N THR A 447 26.45 12.39 -19.12
CA THR A 447 25.25 12.18 -18.32
C THR A 447 24.01 12.55 -19.13
N PHE A 448 22.98 11.72 -19.08
CA PHE A 448 21.69 11.98 -19.72
C PHE A 448 20.56 11.33 -18.92
N ASP A 449 19.38 11.92 -19.05
CA ASP A 449 18.15 11.44 -18.41
C ASP A 449 17.48 10.40 -19.30
N ILE A 450 17.05 9.29 -18.70
CA ILE A 450 16.24 8.31 -19.41
C ILE A 450 14.81 8.82 -19.45
N GLN A 451 14.30 8.93 -20.67
CA GLN A 451 12.92 9.30 -20.93
C GLN A 451 12.03 8.06 -20.79
N PRO A 452 11.08 7.99 -19.85
CA PRO A 452 10.22 6.81 -19.66
C PRO A 452 9.45 6.41 -20.93
N ALA A 453 9.09 7.38 -21.77
CA ALA A 453 8.41 7.14 -23.05
C ALA A 453 9.31 6.49 -24.12
N LYS A 454 10.64 6.55 -23.97
CA LYS A 454 11.61 6.01 -24.92
C LYS A 454 12.10 4.65 -24.41
N ARG A 455 11.57 3.56 -24.99
CA ARG A 455 11.98 2.19 -24.60
C ARG A 455 13.48 1.94 -24.74
N VAL A 456 14.10 2.50 -25.77
CA VAL A 456 15.54 2.34 -26.04
C VAL A 456 16.19 3.69 -26.27
N THR A 457 17.18 4.02 -25.45
CA THR A 457 18.01 5.22 -25.58
C THR A 457 19.34 4.85 -26.24
N LEU A 458 19.67 5.53 -27.34
CA LEU A 458 20.97 5.39 -28.02
C LEU A 458 21.97 6.37 -27.40
N ILE A 459 23.08 5.84 -26.88
CA ILE A 459 24.09 6.65 -26.18
C ILE A 459 24.71 7.69 -27.11
N GLU A 460 24.85 7.39 -28.40
CA GLU A 460 25.40 8.33 -29.38
C GLU A 460 24.48 9.53 -29.66
N GLU A 461 23.17 9.38 -29.50
CA GLU A 461 22.23 10.50 -29.65
C GLU A 461 22.35 11.46 -28.48
N GLU A 462 22.55 10.93 -27.27
CA GLU A 462 22.63 11.72 -26.04
C GLU A 462 24.05 12.29 -25.80
N CYS A 463 25.09 11.54 -26.16
CA CYS A 463 26.48 11.85 -25.83
C CYS A 463 27.36 12.19 -27.04
N GLY A 464 26.86 11.97 -28.26
CA GLY A 464 27.59 12.12 -29.51
C GLY A 464 28.23 10.83 -30.02
N ALA A 465 28.40 10.74 -31.34
CA ALA A 465 28.85 9.55 -32.08
C ALA A 465 30.11 8.86 -31.53
N ASN A 466 31.03 9.64 -30.95
CA ASN A 466 32.27 9.10 -30.37
C ASN A 466 32.04 8.16 -29.18
N TRP A 467 30.86 8.18 -28.55
CA TRP A 467 30.55 7.35 -27.39
C TRP A 467 30.10 5.92 -27.73
N ALA A 468 29.72 5.64 -28.98
CA ALA A 468 29.29 4.31 -29.42
C ALA A 468 30.33 3.20 -29.14
N HIS A 469 31.60 3.57 -28.98
CA HIS A 469 32.71 2.63 -28.77
C HIS A 469 33.60 2.98 -27.57
N LYS A 470 33.09 3.75 -26.61
CA LYS A 470 33.90 4.24 -25.47
C LYS A 470 33.44 3.74 -24.12
N VAL A 471 32.22 3.26 -23.96
CA VAL A 471 31.67 2.99 -22.62
C VAL A 471 32.37 1.80 -21.94
N TRP A 472 32.96 2.04 -20.76
CA TRP A 472 33.62 1.03 -19.92
C TRP A 472 32.89 0.77 -18.60
N SER A 473 32.33 1.82 -18.02
CA SER A 473 31.60 1.78 -16.76
C SER A 473 30.47 2.80 -16.80
N ALA A 474 29.55 2.69 -15.86
CA ALA A 474 28.42 3.59 -15.73
C ALA A 474 28.08 3.87 -14.27
N LYS A 475 27.36 4.95 -14.03
CA LYS A 475 26.66 5.23 -12.78
C LYS A 475 25.20 5.48 -13.10
N VAL A 476 24.32 4.80 -12.39
CA VAL A 476 22.87 4.97 -12.52
C VAL A 476 22.39 5.76 -11.32
N THR A 477 21.64 6.82 -11.56
CA THR A 477 21.03 7.63 -10.51
C THR A 477 19.53 7.49 -10.54
N ASN A 478 18.93 7.43 -9.34
CA ASN A 478 17.49 7.33 -9.14
C ASN A 478 16.85 6.08 -9.81
N MET A 479 17.44 4.90 -9.57
CA MET A 479 16.79 3.62 -9.88
C MET A 479 15.48 3.50 -9.09
N THR A 480 14.41 3.07 -9.74
CA THR A 480 13.11 2.85 -9.10
C THR A 480 12.91 1.38 -8.74
N ALA A 481 12.16 1.11 -7.67
CA ALA A 481 11.77 -0.26 -7.33
C ALA A 481 10.86 -0.84 -8.41
N GLY A 482 11.04 -2.12 -8.74
CA GLY A 482 10.30 -2.79 -9.83
C GLY A 482 10.90 -2.58 -11.22
N ALA A 483 11.79 -1.60 -11.41
CA ALA A 483 12.38 -1.33 -12.71
C ALA A 483 13.43 -2.37 -13.12
N THR A 484 13.45 -2.70 -14.40
CA THR A 484 14.53 -3.47 -15.02
C THR A 484 15.29 -2.57 -16.00
N LEU A 485 16.57 -2.36 -15.72
CA LEU A 485 17.47 -1.57 -16.55
C LEU A 485 18.43 -2.49 -17.31
N ARG A 486 18.63 -2.24 -18.59
CA ARG A 486 19.56 -3.01 -19.42
C ARG A 486 20.57 -2.09 -20.09
N LEU A 487 21.85 -2.44 -19.96
CA LEU A 487 22.96 -1.76 -20.62
C LEU A 487 23.55 -2.73 -21.63
N GLY A 488 23.52 -2.36 -22.91
CA GLY A 488 23.87 -3.31 -23.97
C GLY A 488 23.96 -2.74 -25.36
N ASN A 489 23.72 -3.64 -26.30
CA ASN A 489 23.52 -3.41 -27.71
C ASN A 489 22.36 -4.27 -28.19
N ALA A 490 22.05 -4.22 -29.49
CA ALA A 490 20.95 -4.95 -30.09
C ALA A 490 20.90 -6.46 -29.81
N PHE A 491 22.02 -7.09 -29.42
CA PHE A 491 22.13 -8.55 -29.26
C PHE A 491 22.55 -9.01 -27.87
N ALA A 492 23.11 -8.13 -27.03
CA ALA A 492 23.71 -8.51 -25.75
C ALA A 492 23.52 -7.42 -24.69
N TRP A 493 23.12 -7.84 -23.49
CA TRP A 493 22.72 -6.95 -22.39
C TRP A 493 23.25 -7.42 -21.05
N HIS A 494 23.77 -6.50 -20.25
CA HIS A 494 23.78 -6.63 -18.79
C HIS A 494 22.44 -6.14 -18.26
N THR A 495 21.73 -6.97 -17.49
CA THR A 495 20.37 -6.69 -17.03
C THR A 495 20.35 -6.55 -15.50
N TYR A 496 19.90 -5.39 -15.04
CA TYR A 496 19.83 -4.97 -13.64
C TYR A 496 18.36 -4.92 -13.23
N ILE A 497 17.94 -5.81 -12.35
CA ILE A 497 16.54 -5.95 -11.94
C ILE A 497 16.43 -5.44 -10.52
N SER A 498 15.64 -4.39 -10.29
CA SER A 498 15.30 -3.92 -8.95
C SER A 498 13.98 -4.54 -8.51
N THR A 499 13.99 -5.35 -7.46
CA THR A 499 12.75 -5.87 -6.86
C THR A 499 12.19 -4.90 -5.82
N SER A 500 13.06 -4.30 -5.01
CA SER A 500 12.68 -3.39 -3.93
C SER A 500 13.62 -2.19 -3.78
N TYR A 501 14.78 -2.22 -4.45
CA TYR A 501 15.80 -1.18 -4.31
C TYR A 501 15.38 0.14 -4.96
N ARG A 502 15.67 1.25 -4.28
CA ARG A 502 15.55 2.61 -4.80
C ARG A 502 16.85 3.36 -4.53
N GLY A 503 17.38 4.05 -5.53
CA GLY A 503 18.55 4.91 -5.36
C GLY A 503 19.62 4.74 -6.43
N ASP A 504 20.83 5.15 -6.07
CA ASP A 504 21.96 5.20 -6.99
C ASP A 504 22.84 3.96 -6.88
N PHE A 505 23.29 3.43 -8.01
CA PHE A 505 24.26 2.34 -8.00
C PHE A 505 25.32 2.50 -9.09
N ASP A 506 26.47 1.92 -8.81
CA ASP A 506 27.64 1.99 -9.66
C ASP A 506 27.78 0.71 -10.49
N VAL A 507 28.14 0.88 -11.77
CA VAL A 507 28.48 -0.19 -12.70
C VAL A 507 29.98 -0.07 -12.99
N PRO A 508 30.86 -0.66 -12.16
CA PRO A 508 32.30 -0.43 -12.24
C PRO A 508 32.93 -1.00 -13.51
N THR A 509 32.29 -1.99 -14.14
CA THR A 509 32.77 -2.65 -15.35
C THR A 509 31.61 -3.26 -16.12
N LEU A 510 31.76 -3.32 -17.44
CA LEU A 510 30.83 -3.97 -18.38
C LEU A 510 31.42 -5.27 -18.98
N THR A 511 32.44 -5.81 -18.33
CA THR A 511 32.96 -7.16 -18.60
C THR A 511 31.94 -8.22 -18.20
N GLY A 512 32.09 -9.44 -18.70
CA GLY A 512 31.21 -10.56 -18.34
C GLY A 512 31.32 -11.06 -16.89
N LYS A 513 31.97 -10.28 -16.00
CA LYS A 513 32.10 -10.58 -14.58
C LYS A 513 31.01 -9.86 -13.80
N VAL A 514 30.30 -10.61 -12.96
CA VAL A 514 29.31 -10.06 -12.03
C VAL A 514 30.04 -9.14 -11.03
N HIS A 515 29.44 -7.98 -10.74
CA HIS A 515 29.82 -7.10 -9.63
C HIS A 515 28.68 -7.04 -8.62
N ALA A 516 29.00 -6.58 -7.41
CA ALA A 516 27.99 -6.36 -6.37
C ALA A 516 27.01 -5.29 -6.82
N VAL A 517 25.72 -5.54 -6.58
CA VAL A 517 24.64 -4.58 -6.68
C VAL A 517 24.02 -4.39 -5.29
N PRO A 518 23.34 -3.26 -5.03
CA PRO A 518 22.66 -3.04 -3.76
C PRO A 518 21.66 -4.15 -3.38
N GLU A 519 21.39 -4.27 -2.08
CA GLU A 519 20.34 -5.16 -1.59
C GLU A 519 18.98 -4.81 -2.21
N GLY A 520 18.21 -5.83 -2.61
CA GLY A 520 16.98 -5.65 -3.38
C GLY A 520 17.19 -5.50 -4.90
N MET A 521 18.40 -5.72 -5.39
CA MET A 521 18.71 -5.84 -6.82
C MET A 521 19.32 -7.19 -7.19
N THR A 522 19.14 -7.58 -8.45
CA THR A 522 19.85 -8.71 -9.07
C THR A 522 20.48 -8.28 -10.39
N LEU A 523 21.74 -8.67 -10.60
CA LEU A 523 22.45 -8.51 -11.87
C LEU A 523 22.48 -9.83 -12.64
N GLN A 524 21.86 -9.84 -13.82
CA GLN A 524 22.03 -10.87 -14.84
C GLN A 524 23.05 -10.36 -15.87
N ALA A 525 24.33 -10.68 -15.63
CA ALA A 525 25.41 -10.25 -16.50
C ALA A 525 25.43 -11.06 -17.82
N ASN A 526 25.72 -10.40 -18.93
CA ASN A 526 26.08 -11.10 -20.15
C ASN A 526 27.43 -11.82 -19.95
N PRO A 527 27.60 -13.09 -20.36
CA PRO A 527 28.87 -13.79 -20.20
C PRO A 527 30.01 -13.21 -21.06
N GLY A 528 29.67 -12.48 -22.13
CA GLY A 528 30.62 -11.80 -23.00
C GLY A 528 31.14 -10.48 -22.41
N ASN A 529 32.29 -10.02 -22.92
CA ASN A 529 32.80 -8.68 -22.60
C ASN A 529 32.11 -7.63 -23.47
N LEU A 530 31.30 -6.77 -22.85
CA LEU A 530 30.57 -5.71 -23.56
C LEU A 530 31.25 -4.33 -23.45
N THR A 531 32.42 -4.25 -22.82
CA THR A 531 33.21 -3.02 -22.77
C THR A 531 33.46 -2.47 -24.18
N LYS A 532 33.21 -1.17 -24.38
CA LYS A 532 33.23 -0.47 -25.69
C LYS A 532 32.21 -0.97 -26.72
N HIS A 533 31.29 -1.84 -26.33
CA HIS A 533 30.22 -2.36 -27.18
C HIS A 533 28.83 -2.03 -26.64
N ILE A 534 28.73 -1.20 -25.60
CA ILE A 534 27.48 -0.63 -25.10
C ILE A 534 27.16 0.66 -25.86
N HIS A 535 26.03 0.67 -26.56
CA HIS A 535 25.51 1.86 -27.24
C HIS A 535 23.99 2.02 -27.05
N GLN A 536 23.34 1.08 -26.36
CA GLN A 536 21.91 1.11 -26.06
C GLN A 536 21.66 0.95 -24.57
N ILE A 537 20.63 1.64 -24.11
CA ILE A 537 20.07 1.54 -22.77
C ILE A 537 18.57 1.27 -22.93
N GLU A 538 18.07 0.29 -22.21
CA GLU A 538 16.64 -0.07 -22.20
C GLU A 538 16.12 -0.07 -20.76
N ILE A 539 14.98 0.58 -20.54
CA ILE A 539 14.21 0.44 -19.30
C ILE A 539 12.95 -0.35 -19.63
N LEU A 540 12.73 -1.41 -18.85
CA LEU A 540 11.48 -2.16 -18.82
C LEU A 540 10.82 -1.86 -17.47
N GLU A 541 9.73 -1.10 -17.51
CA GLU A 541 8.83 -0.94 -16.37
C GLU A 541 7.88 -2.15 -16.32
N GLN A 542 7.63 -2.69 -15.13
CA GLN A 542 6.61 -3.71 -14.90
C GLN A 542 5.31 -3.08 -14.43
#